data_AF-A0A2W4UMV5-F1
#
_entry.id   AF-A0A2W4UMV5-F1
#
_cell.length_a   1.000
_cell.length_b   1.000
_cell.length_c   1.000
_cell.angle_alpha   90.00
_cell.angle_beta   90.00
_cell.angle_gamma   90.00
#
_symmetry.space_group_name_H-M   'P 1'
#
loop_
_entity.id
_entity.type
_entity.pdbx_description
1 polymer ?
#
loop_
_entity_poly.entity_id
_entity_poly.type
_entity_poly.pdbx_seq_one_letter_code
_entity_poly.pdbx_strand_id
1 'polypeptide(L)'
;MADLLDWIDECKFLVEHSQPQVATGKLTRVAGLVMEAVGLKLPVGSVCTVVQKGAPPLEAEVVGFNGDKLFLMPATDVHGMTPGAKVIAQEPPPI
;
A
#
# COMPACT_ATOMS: atom_id res chain seq x y z
N MET A 1 28.97 31.93 -1.86
CA MET A 1 28.85 30.92 -0.80
C MET A 1 27.43 30.90 -0.21
N ALA A 2 26.74 32.05 -0.14
CA ALA A 2 25.31 32.13 0.20
C ALA A 2 24.40 31.37 -0.78
N ASP A 3 24.64 31.48 -2.09
CA ASP A 3 23.79 30.87 -3.13
C ASP A 3 23.68 29.33 -3.03
N LEU A 4 24.69 28.66 -2.48
CA LEU A 4 24.66 27.21 -2.29
C LEU A 4 23.78 26.82 -1.10
N LEU A 5 23.80 27.60 -0.02
CA LEU A 5 23.00 27.33 1.17
C LEU A 5 21.52 27.59 0.88
N ASP A 6 21.22 28.69 0.19
CA ASP A 6 19.87 29.02 -0.26
C ASP A 6 19.30 27.92 -1.16
N TRP A 7 20.10 27.41 -2.10
CA TRP A 7 19.70 26.31 -2.98
C TRP A 7 19.46 24.98 -2.23
N ILE A 8 20.27 24.66 -1.20
CA ILE A 8 20.07 23.45 -0.39
C ILE A 8 18.77 23.55 0.42
N ASP A 9 18.46 24.71 1.00
CA ASP A 9 17.24 24.89 1.78
C ASP A 9 16.00 24.83 0.89
N GLU A 10 16.08 25.34 -0.34
CA GLU A 10 15.02 25.22 -1.35
C GLU A 10 14.83 23.74 -1.77
N CYS A 11 15.92 22.98 -1.96
CA CYS A 11 15.83 21.55 -2.25
C CYS A 11 15.20 20.75 -1.09
N LYS A 12 15.56 21.05 0.17
CA LYS A 12 14.94 20.41 1.34
C LYS A 12 13.44 20.69 1.38
N PHE A 13 13.05 21.94 1.19
CA PHE A 13 11.65 22.32 1.14
C PHE A 13 10.87 21.51 0.09
N LEU A 14 11.42 21.39 -1.12
CA LEU A 14 10.77 20.62 -2.19
C LEU A 14 10.66 19.12 -1.87
N VAL A 15 11.69 18.53 -1.25
CA VAL A 15 11.67 17.11 -0.86
C VAL A 15 10.66 16.88 0.27
N GLU A 16 10.65 17.72 1.30
CA GLU A 16 9.74 17.62 2.45
C GLU A 16 8.26 17.73 2.05
N HIS A 17 7.97 18.50 0.98
CA HIS A 17 6.60 18.71 0.51
C HIS A 17 6.23 17.80 -0.67
N SER A 18 7.12 16.92 -1.10
CA SER A 18 6.82 15.92 -2.11
C SER A 18 6.04 14.75 -1.51
N GLN A 19 5.06 14.21 -2.26
CA GLN A 19 4.38 12.99 -1.84
C GLN A 19 5.15 11.77 -2.34
N PRO A 20 5.64 10.89 -1.46
CA PRO A 20 6.32 9.67 -1.89
C PRO A 20 5.36 8.79 -2.69
N GLN A 21 5.85 8.29 -3.83
CA GLN A 21 5.10 7.33 -4.63
C GLN A 21 5.19 5.95 -3.96
N VAL A 22 4.18 5.61 -3.18
CA VAL A 22 4.07 4.29 -2.56
C VAL A 22 3.62 3.26 -3.60
N ALA A 23 4.18 2.06 -3.55
CA ALA A 23 3.74 0.95 -4.39
C ALA A 23 2.26 0.63 -4.10
N THR A 24 1.45 0.48 -5.15
CA THR A 24 0.01 0.23 -5.02
C THR A 24 -0.47 -0.82 -5.99
N GLY A 25 -1.52 -1.53 -5.58
CA GLY A 25 -2.17 -2.59 -6.33
C GLY A 25 -3.68 -2.46 -6.25
N LYS A 26 -4.37 -3.50 -6.71
CA LYS A 26 -5.83 -3.53 -6.74
C LYS A 26 -6.35 -4.89 -6.30
N LEU A 27 -7.42 -4.86 -5.52
CA LEU A 27 -8.20 -6.04 -5.17
C LEU A 27 -8.85 -6.61 -6.42
N THR A 28 -8.73 -7.90 -6.66
CA THR A 28 -9.32 -8.60 -7.81
C THR A 28 -10.42 -9.55 -7.41
N ARG A 29 -10.35 -10.10 -6.19
CA ARG A 29 -11.32 -11.08 -5.69
C ARG A 29 -11.39 -11.06 -4.16
N VAL A 30 -12.59 -11.35 -3.64
CA VAL A 30 -12.84 -11.65 -2.22
C VAL A 30 -13.55 -13.01 -2.16
N ALA A 31 -12.99 -13.96 -1.43
CA ALA A 31 -13.55 -15.30 -1.27
C ALA A 31 -13.51 -15.72 0.20
N GLY A 32 -14.59 -15.44 0.92
CA GLY A 32 -14.61 -15.61 2.38
C GLY A 32 -13.57 -14.70 3.04
N LEU A 33 -12.67 -15.29 3.82
CA LEU A 33 -11.60 -14.57 4.53
C LEU A 33 -10.35 -14.34 3.68
N VAL A 34 -10.24 -14.91 2.48
CA VAL A 34 -9.05 -14.71 1.63
C VAL A 34 -9.36 -13.76 0.50
N MET A 35 -8.55 -12.71 0.38
CA MET A 35 -8.62 -11.74 -0.70
C MET A 35 -7.48 -11.92 -1.68
N GLU A 36 -7.66 -11.46 -2.91
CA GLU A 36 -6.67 -11.57 -3.98
C GLU A 36 -6.38 -10.19 -4.57
N ALA A 37 -5.10 -9.84 -4.71
CA ALA A 37 -4.67 -8.54 -5.21
C ALA A 37 -3.57 -8.67 -6.27
N VAL A 38 -3.50 -7.71 -7.19
CA VAL A 38 -2.47 -7.62 -8.25
C VAL A 38 -1.87 -6.23 -8.31
N GLY A 39 -0.74 -6.07 -9.01
CA GLY A 39 -0.05 -4.79 -9.17
C GLY A 39 0.95 -4.46 -8.06
N LEU A 40 1.14 -5.38 -7.11
CA LEU A 40 2.10 -5.29 -6.02
C LEU A 40 2.95 -6.55 -5.98
N LYS A 41 4.21 -6.42 -5.56
CA LYS A 41 5.09 -7.53 -5.22
C LYS A 41 5.58 -7.34 -3.80
N LEU A 42 4.97 -8.07 -2.87
CA LEU A 42 5.25 -8.00 -1.45
C LEU A 42 5.59 -9.41 -0.94
N PRO A 43 6.57 -9.56 -0.03
CA PRO A 43 6.85 -10.83 0.59
C PRO A 43 5.72 -11.24 1.54
N VAL A 44 5.57 -12.55 1.77
CA VAL A 44 4.68 -13.10 2.81
C VAL A 44 5.03 -12.48 4.16
N GLY A 45 4.01 -12.15 4.96
CA GLY A 45 4.16 -11.41 6.22
C GLY A 45 4.08 -9.89 6.09
N SER A 46 4.05 -9.35 4.86
CA SER A 46 3.93 -7.91 4.67
C SER A 46 2.53 -7.43 5.01
N VAL A 47 2.45 -6.32 5.74
CA VAL A 47 1.18 -5.63 6.02
C VAL A 47 0.86 -4.66 4.88
N CYS A 48 -0.41 -4.61 4.53
CA CYS A 48 -0.94 -3.69 3.54
C CYS A 48 -2.29 -3.15 3.98
N THR A 49 -2.70 -2.04 3.37
CA THR A 49 -3.99 -1.42 3.64
C THR A 49 -4.82 -1.41 2.37
N VAL A 50 -6.03 -1.95 2.44
CA VAL A 50 -7.03 -1.90 1.38
C VAL A 50 -7.94 -0.69 1.62
N VAL A 51 -8.06 0.18 0.62
CA VAL A 51 -8.87 1.39 0.69
C VAL A 51 -9.85 1.47 -0.47
N GLN A 52 -11.08 1.90 -0.17
CA GLN A 52 -12.09 2.23 -1.17
C GLN A 52 -12.93 3.41 -0.69
N LYS A 53 -13.57 4.11 -1.63
CA LYS A 53 -14.41 5.26 -1.29
C LYS A 53 -15.64 4.80 -0.49
N GLY A 54 -15.88 5.44 0.66
CA GLY A 54 -17.07 5.19 1.49
C GLY A 54 -16.98 3.99 2.42
N ALA A 55 -15.81 3.38 2.57
CA ALA A 55 -15.55 2.35 3.58
C ALA A 55 -14.30 2.71 4.41
N PRO A 56 -14.22 2.27 5.68
CA PRO A 56 -13.00 2.42 6.46
C PRO A 56 -11.84 1.65 5.81
N PRO A 57 -10.59 2.10 5.98
CA PRO A 57 -9.41 1.32 5.59
C PRO A 57 -9.41 -0.05 6.28
N LEU A 58 -9.02 -1.08 5.53
CA LEU A 58 -8.91 -2.45 6.03
C LEU A 58 -7.45 -2.88 5.99
N GLU A 59 -6.91 -3.27 7.14
CA GLU A 59 -5.58 -3.87 7.21
C GLU A 59 -5.63 -5.33 6.78
N ALA A 60 -4.59 -5.75 6.06
CA ALA A 60 -4.43 -7.12 5.62
C ALA A 60 -2.96 -7.53 5.54
N GLU A 61 -2.69 -8.81 5.72
CA GLU A 61 -1.37 -9.40 5.64
C GLU A 61 -1.25 -10.28 4.40
N VAL A 62 -0.10 -10.24 3.72
CA VAL A 62 0.22 -11.14 2.63
C VAL A 62 0.47 -12.54 3.19
N VAL A 63 -0.43 -13.49 2.91
CA VAL A 63 -0.31 -14.88 3.37
C VAL A 63 0.20 -15.83 2.28
N GLY A 64 0.30 -15.36 1.03
CA GLY A 64 0.83 -16.15 -0.07
C GLY A 64 0.78 -15.41 -1.40
N PHE A 65 1.27 -16.05 -2.46
CA PHE A 65 1.20 -15.54 -3.82
C PHE A 65 1.16 -16.68 -4.85
N ASN A 66 0.66 -16.38 -6.04
CA ASN A 66 0.74 -17.25 -7.20
C ASN A 66 0.90 -16.40 -8.48
N GLY A 67 2.09 -16.43 -9.08
CA GLY A 67 2.41 -15.57 -10.22
C GLY A 67 2.42 -14.09 -9.84
N ASP A 68 1.49 -13.33 -10.42
CA ASP A 68 1.30 -11.90 -10.19
C ASP A 68 0.22 -11.57 -9.13
N LYS A 69 -0.42 -12.60 -8.57
CA LYS A 69 -1.45 -12.48 -7.54
C LYS A 69 -0.87 -12.65 -6.15
N LEU A 70 -1.24 -11.74 -5.27
CA LEU A 70 -1.05 -11.83 -3.82
C LEU A 70 -2.35 -12.32 -3.17
N PHE A 71 -2.22 -13.23 -2.21
CA PHE A 71 -3.31 -13.64 -1.33
C PHE A 71 -3.17 -12.91 0.00
N LEU A 72 -4.24 -12.23 0.41
CA LEU A 72 -4.26 -11.39 1.60
C LEU A 72 -5.25 -11.94 2.62
N MET A 73 -4.86 -11.92 3.89
CA MET A 73 -5.72 -12.19 5.04
C MET A 73 -6.07 -10.86 5.70
N PRO A 74 -7.35 -10.48 5.79
CA PRO A 74 -7.78 -9.25 6.45
C PRO A 74 -7.65 -9.40 7.97
N ALA A 75 -7.33 -8.31 8.67
CA ALA A 75 -7.31 -8.28 10.14
C ALA A 75 -8.72 -8.29 10.74
N THR A 76 -9.73 -7.86 9.98
CA THR A 76 -11.14 -7.77 10.38
C THR A 76 -12.05 -8.21 9.21
N ASP A 77 -13.37 -8.12 9.38
CA ASP A 77 -14.31 -8.53 8.33
C ASP A 77 -14.19 -7.71 7.04
N VAL A 78 -14.31 -8.39 5.90
CA VAL A 78 -14.20 -7.82 4.54
C VAL A 78 -15.51 -7.25 4.00
N HIS A 79 -16.48 -6.98 4.87
CA HIS A 79 -17.82 -6.56 4.46
C HIS A 79 -17.78 -5.27 3.64
N GLY A 80 -18.43 -5.32 2.47
CA GLY A 80 -18.53 -4.18 1.57
C GLY A 80 -17.30 -3.95 0.68
N MET A 81 -16.24 -4.77 0.77
CA MET A 81 -15.09 -4.66 -0.14
C MET A 81 -15.47 -5.01 -1.58
N THR A 82 -15.02 -4.19 -2.52
CA THR A 82 -15.31 -4.35 -3.95
C THR A 82 -14.06 -4.62 -4.78
N PRO A 83 -14.16 -5.40 -5.87
CA PRO A 83 -13.09 -5.49 -6.85
C PRO A 83 -12.68 -4.10 -7.35
N GLY A 84 -11.38 -3.87 -7.47
CA GLY A 84 -10.79 -2.57 -7.82
C GLY A 84 -10.42 -1.70 -6.62
N ALA A 85 -10.78 -2.09 -5.38
CA ALA A 85 -10.29 -1.42 -4.18
C ALA A 85 -8.76 -1.34 -4.19
N LYS A 86 -8.21 -0.19 -3.79
CA LYS A 86 -6.78 0.09 -3.88
C LYS A 86 -6.06 -0.59 -2.73
N VAL A 87 -5.02 -1.36 -3.03
CA VAL A 87 -4.15 -1.96 -2.03
C VAL A 87 -2.88 -1.14 -1.94
N ILE A 88 -2.48 -0.74 -0.75
CA ILE A 88 -1.33 0.12 -0.49
C ILE A 88 -0.36 -0.65 0.39
N ALA A 89 0.88 -0.82 -0.04
CA ALA A 89 1.91 -1.41 0.80
C ALA A 89 2.15 -0.49 2.01
N GLN A 90 2.17 -1.04 3.21
CA GLN A 90 2.78 -0.32 4.33
C GLN A 90 4.29 -0.54 4.22
N GLU A 91 5.07 0.53 4.16
CA GLU A 91 6.53 0.39 4.24
C GLU A 91 6.86 -0.32 5.56
N PRO A 92 7.67 -1.40 5.55
CA PRO A 92 8.24 -1.86 6.79
C PRO A 92 9.05 -0.69 7.39
N PRO A 93 9.03 -0.49 8.72
CA PRO A 93 9.90 0.50 9.33
C PRO A 93 11.34 0.24 8.86
N PRO A 94 12.11 1.29 8.48
CA PRO A 94 13.50 1.09 8.08
C PRO A 94 14.23 0.37 9.22
N ILE A 95 14.86 -0.77 8.88
CA ILE A 95 15.70 -1.56 9.79
C ILE A 95 17.02 -0.84 10.00
#